data_AF-A0A4S3FX37-F1
#
_entry.id   AF-A0A4S3FX37-F1
#
_cell.length_a   1.000
_cell.length_b   1.000
_cell.length_c   1.000
_cell.angle_alpha   90.00
_cell.angle_beta   90.00
_cell.angle_gamma   90.00
#
_symmetry.space_group_name_H-M   'P 1'
#
loop_
_entity.id
_entity.type
_entity.pdbx_description
1 polymer ?
#
loop_
_entity_poly.entity_id
_entity_poly.type
_entity_poly.pdbx_seq_one_letter_code
_entity_poly.pdbx_strand_id
1 'polypeptide(L)'
;MEEHGTEYVGTLFVLPASRAFEFNTTLHGLPVTLTGTVAQHLAAQFAGNDAAGEHIDVRQLAVQPRRVEILTRDVHERHRAPRKVHFLMRVLDSGVQPAQQDASVTA
;
A
#
# COMPACT_ATOMS: atom_id res chain seq x y z
N MET A 1 -5.36 12.85 16.44
CA MET A 1 -4.57 12.99 15.21
C MET A 1 -5.53 12.69 14.08
N GLU A 2 -5.86 13.68 13.25
CA GLU A 2 -6.76 13.46 12.11
C GLU A 2 -6.00 12.68 11.04
N GLU A 3 -6.45 11.47 10.74
CA GLU A 3 -5.96 10.71 9.61
C GLU A 3 -6.60 11.26 8.34
N HIS A 4 -5.82 12.01 7.56
CA HIS A 4 -6.22 12.48 6.24
C HIS A 4 -5.74 11.45 5.22
N GLY A 5 -6.67 10.74 4.58
CA GLY A 5 -6.40 9.81 3.49
C GLY A 5 -6.71 10.44 2.14
N THR A 6 -5.87 10.18 1.14
CA THR A 6 -6.21 10.46 -0.26
C THR A 6 -6.10 9.17 -1.05
N GLU A 7 -7.15 8.85 -1.79
CA GLU A 7 -7.18 7.65 -2.63
C GLU A 7 -6.62 7.97 -4.01
N TYR A 8 -5.75 7.07 -4.49
CA TYR A 8 -5.12 7.18 -5.78
C TYR A 8 -5.16 5.83 -6.49
N VAL A 9 -5.29 5.86 -7.81
CA VAL A 9 -5.19 4.68 -8.66
C VAL A 9 -3.90 4.76 -9.45
N GLY A 10 -3.14 3.67 -9.45
CA GLY A 10 -1.83 3.65 -10.06
C GLY A 10 -1.25 2.24 -10.12
N THR A 11 -0.02 2.16 -10.62
CA THR A 11 0.74 0.91 -10.70
C THR A 11 1.78 0.88 -9.60
N LEU A 12 1.74 -0.17 -8.77
CA LEU A 12 2.69 -0.40 -7.70
C LEU A 12 3.75 -1.42 -8.14
N PHE A 13 5.01 -1.06 -8.00
CA PHE A 13 6.16 -1.93 -8.14
C PHE A 13 6.83 -2.10 -6.78
N VAL A 14 7.07 -3.35 -6.38
CA VAL A 14 7.82 -3.65 -5.16
C VAL A 14 9.17 -4.20 -5.57
N LEU A 15 10.22 -3.75 -4.88
CA LEU A 15 11.60 -4.20 -5.03
C LEU A 15 11.99 -4.96 -3.75
N PRO A 16 11.78 -6.29 -3.69
CA PRO A 16 11.89 -7.04 -2.45
C PRO A 16 13.30 -7.04 -1.85
N ALA A 17 14.33 -7.09 -2.72
CA ALA A 17 15.73 -7.12 -2.30
C ALA A 17 16.15 -5.85 -1.54
N SER A 18 15.65 -4.69 -1.92
CA SER A 18 15.95 -3.39 -1.29
C SER A 18 14.88 -2.93 -0.30
N ARG A 19 13.79 -3.70 -0.12
CA ARG A 19 12.61 -3.31 0.66
C ARG A 19 12.08 -1.93 0.26
N ALA A 20 12.09 -1.65 -1.03
CA ALA A 20 11.61 -0.40 -1.60
C ALA A 20 10.37 -0.63 -2.47
N PHE A 21 9.65 0.44 -2.77
CA PHE A 21 8.56 0.43 -3.73
C PHE A 21 8.55 1.70 -4.57
N GLU A 22 7.94 1.58 -5.75
CA GLU A 22 7.59 2.70 -6.63
C GLU A 22 6.10 2.62 -6.93
N PHE A 23 5.40 3.74 -6.79
CA PHE A 23 3.98 3.84 -7.09
C PHE A 23 3.76 4.94 -8.13
N ASN A 24 3.45 4.54 -9.35
CA ASN A 24 3.18 5.43 -10.47
C ASN A 24 1.69 5.78 -10.46
N THR A 25 1.36 7.05 -10.27
CA THR A 25 0.00 7.55 -10.16
C THR A 25 -0.16 8.90 -10.86
N THR A 26 -1.37 9.45 -10.85
CA THR A 26 -1.67 10.81 -11.30
C THR A 26 -2.13 11.66 -10.13
N LEU A 27 -1.44 12.78 -9.87
CA LEU A 27 -1.82 13.79 -8.87
C LEU A 27 -2.21 15.08 -9.59
N HIS A 28 -3.44 15.57 -9.39
CA HIS A 28 -3.93 16.78 -10.04
C HIS A 28 -3.77 16.80 -11.58
N GLY A 29 -3.96 15.64 -12.22
CA GLY A 29 -3.81 15.49 -13.68
C GLY A 29 -2.36 15.35 -14.18
N LEU A 30 -1.37 15.38 -13.27
CA LEU A 30 0.04 15.22 -13.61
C LEU A 30 0.55 13.84 -13.18
N PRO A 31 1.32 13.13 -14.02
CA PRO A 31 1.94 11.88 -13.64
C PRO A 31 2.98 12.11 -12.54
N VAL A 32 2.94 11.29 -11.50
CA VAL A 32 3.86 11.34 -10.36
C VAL A 32 4.26 9.92 -9.96
N THR A 33 5.54 9.75 -9.63
CA THR A 33 6.06 8.53 -9.02
C THR A 33 6.33 8.77 -7.54
N LEU A 34 5.62 8.06 -6.67
CA LEU A 34 5.92 8.03 -5.24
C LEU A 34 6.88 6.88 -4.95
N THR A 35 8.03 7.19 -4.37
CA THR A 35 9.02 6.19 -3.96
C THR A 35 9.06 6.09 -2.44
N GLY A 36 9.21 4.88 -1.91
CA GLY A 36 9.30 4.70 -0.48
C GLY A 36 9.83 3.34 -0.07
N THR A 37 9.71 3.06 1.22
CA THR A 37 10.15 1.78 1.81
C THR A 37 8.96 0.90 2.14
N VAL A 38 9.14 -0.41 2.06
CA VAL A 38 8.16 -1.40 2.51
C VAL A 38 8.30 -1.57 4.02
N ALA A 39 7.19 -1.50 4.76
CA ALA A 39 7.19 -1.72 6.20
C ALA A 39 7.68 -3.15 6.53
N GLN A 40 8.33 -3.31 7.69
CA GLN A 40 9.02 -4.56 8.05
C GLN A 40 8.10 -5.78 8.04
N HIS A 41 6.88 -5.65 8.58
CA HIS A 41 5.91 -6.76 8.62
C HIS A 41 5.47 -7.16 7.21
N LEU A 42 5.18 -6.19 6.34
CA LEU A 42 4.81 -6.47 4.96
C LEU A 42 5.98 -7.05 4.15
N ALA A 43 7.22 -6.60 4.43
CA ALA A 43 8.41 -7.19 3.83
C ALA A 43 8.60 -8.67 4.26
N ALA A 44 8.22 -9.03 5.49
CA ALA A 44 8.22 -10.42 5.95
C ALA A 44 7.15 -11.26 5.22
N GLN A 45 5.96 -10.70 4.98
CA GLN A 45 4.89 -11.32 4.18
C GLN A 45 5.33 -11.59 2.75
N PHE A 46 5.98 -10.61 2.10
CA PHE A 46 6.55 -10.78 0.76
C PHE A 46 7.66 -11.83 0.70
N ALA A 47 8.41 -12.01 1.78
CA ALA A 47 9.45 -13.02 1.87
C ALA A 47 8.92 -14.43 2.22
N GLY A 48 7.62 -14.58 2.49
CA GLY A 48 7.04 -15.85 2.95
C GLY A 48 7.42 -16.24 4.37
N ASN A 49 7.88 -15.27 5.16
CA ASN A 49 8.39 -15.47 6.52
C ASN A 49 7.40 -14.96 7.59
N ASP A 50 6.14 -14.70 7.23
CA ASP A 50 5.14 -14.26 8.21
C ASP A 50 4.68 -15.46 9.06
N ALA A 51 4.84 -15.34 10.37
CA ALA A 51 4.37 -16.32 11.34
C ALA A 51 2.84 -16.45 11.36
N ALA A 52 2.12 -15.45 10.86
CA ALA A 52 0.66 -15.46 10.72
C ALA A 52 0.15 -16.20 9.47
N GLY A 53 1.04 -16.68 8.58
CA GLY A 53 0.67 -17.49 7.41
C GLY A 53 0.14 -16.72 6.19
N GLU A 54 -0.03 -15.40 6.30
CA GLU A 54 -0.42 -14.52 5.19
C GLU A 54 0.80 -14.25 4.28
N HIS A 55 1.06 -15.14 3.33
CA HIS A 55 2.10 -14.94 2.32
C HIS A 55 1.53 -14.25 1.09
N ILE A 56 2.12 -13.11 0.72
CA ILE A 56 1.77 -12.39 -0.51
C ILE A 56 2.90 -12.58 -1.51
N ASP A 57 2.62 -13.30 -2.61
CA ASP A 57 3.54 -13.35 -3.74
C ASP A 57 3.58 -11.98 -4.43
N VAL A 58 4.73 -11.33 -4.36
CA VAL A 58 4.98 -10.02 -4.97
C VAL A 58 4.67 -10.01 -6.47
N ARG A 59 4.88 -11.14 -7.16
CA ARG A 59 4.58 -11.27 -8.59
C ARG A 59 3.09 -11.17 -8.89
N GLN A 60 2.25 -11.51 -7.91
CA GLN A 60 0.80 -11.46 -8.03
C GLN A 60 0.20 -10.08 -7.72
N LEU A 61 0.99 -9.14 -7.17
CA LEU A 61 0.53 -7.77 -6.92
C LEU A 61 0.11 -7.06 -8.20
N ALA A 62 0.79 -7.34 -9.31
CA ALA A 62 0.51 -6.73 -10.61
C ALA A 62 -0.54 -7.47 -11.45
N VAL A 63 -0.98 -8.67 -11.02
CA VAL A 63 -1.89 -9.52 -11.81
C VAL A 63 -3.34 -9.03 -11.72
N GLN A 64 -3.73 -8.45 -10.60
CA GLN A 64 -5.07 -7.90 -10.38
C GLN A 64 -5.01 -6.55 -9.66
N PRO A 65 -5.96 -5.63 -9.89
CA PRO A 65 -6.05 -4.40 -9.11
C PRO A 65 -6.25 -4.70 -7.63
N ARG A 66 -5.34 -4.22 -6.78
CA ARG A 66 -5.39 -4.38 -5.32
C ARG A 66 -5.43 -3.02 -4.64
N ARG A 67 -6.06 -2.96 -3.46
CA ARG A 67 -6.00 -1.78 -2.60
C ARG A 67 -4.73 -1.87 -1.75
N VAL A 68 -4.01 -0.78 -1.64
CA VAL A 68 -2.80 -0.71 -0.82
C VAL A 68 -2.85 0.52 0.08
N GLU A 69 -2.19 0.43 1.23
CA GLU A 69 -2.08 1.54 2.16
C GLU A 69 -0.66 2.06 2.17
N ILE A 70 -0.50 3.35 1.83
CA ILE A 70 0.78 4.05 1.86
C ILE A 70 0.71 5.15 2.92
N LEU A 71 1.49 5.01 3.99
CA LEU A 71 1.64 6.03 5.02
C LEU A 71 2.63 7.09 4.54
N THR A 72 2.20 8.35 4.53
CA THR A 72 3.06 9.50 4.24
C THR A 72 3.38 10.24 5.52
N ARG A 73 4.67 10.49 5.79
CA ARG A 73 5.13 11.30 6.93
C ARG A 73 5.89 12.52 6.43
N ASP A 74 5.55 13.68 6.96
CA ASP A 74 6.33 14.89 6.75
C ASP A 74 7.48 14.96 7.75
N VAL A 75 8.70 14.80 7.24
CA VAL A 75 9.93 14.83 8.04
C VAL A 75 10.54 16.22 7.95
N HIS A 76 10.71 16.82 9.13
CA HIS A 76 11.31 18.14 9.32
C HIS A 76 12.60 17.96 10.13
N GLU A 77 13.74 18.00 9.45
CA GLU A 77 15.06 17.89 10.08
C GLU A 77 15.72 19.28 10.14
N ARG A 78 16.44 19.57 11.23
CA ARG A 78 17.15 20.84 11.39
C ARG A 78 18.14 21.03 10.24
N HIS A 79 18.13 22.20 9.61
CA HIS A 79 18.96 22.53 8.44
C HIS A 79 18.67 21.73 7.16
N ARG A 80 17.52 21.06 7.05
CA ARG A 80 17.07 20.44 5.80
C ARG A 80 15.69 20.94 5.39
N ALA A 81 15.45 20.94 4.09
CA ALA A 81 14.11 21.18 3.56
C ALA A 81 13.15 20.07 4.05
N PRO A 82 11.91 20.41 4.43
CA PRO A 82 10.88 19.42 4.74
C PRO A 82 10.73 18.43 3.59
N ARG A 83 10.62 17.14 3.90
CA ARG A 83 10.43 16.09 2.90
C ARG A 83 9.34 15.12 3.32
N LYS A 84 8.64 14.58 2.32
CA LYS A 84 7.70 13.47 2.51
C LYS A 84 8.46 12.15 2.44
N VAL A 85 8.15 11.25 3.37
CA VAL A 85 8.62 9.87 3.35
C VAL A 85 7.42 8.95 3.27
N HIS A 86 7.47 7.98 2.36
CA HIS A 86 6.37 7.07 2.11
C HIS A 86 6.71 5.66 2.59
N PHE A 87 5.75 5.02 3.25
CA PHE A 87 5.86 3.65 3.72
C PHE A 87 4.71 2.84 3.16
N LEU A 88 5.00 1.78 2.42
CA LEU A 88 3.98 0.81 2.03
C LEU A 88 3.67 -0.06 3.24
N MET A 89 2.46 0.12 3.78
CA MET A 89 2.05 -0.45 5.06
C MET A 89 1.30 -1.76 4.88
N ARG A 90 0.38 -1.83 3.91
CA ARG A 90 -0.49 -2.99 3.72
C ARG A 90 -0.82 -3.19 2.25
N VAL A 91 -1.01 -4.44 1.88
CA VAL A 91 -1.70 -4.83 0.65
C VAL A 91 -2.97 -5.53 1.09
N LEU A 92 -4.11 -5.08 0.58
CA LEU A 92 -5.41 -5.66 0.83
C LEU A 92 -5.74 -6.50 -0.39
N ASP A 93 -5.83 -7.83 -0.22
CA ASP A 93 -6.20 -8.69 -1.33
C ASP A 93 -7.67 -8.48 -1.66
N SER A 94 -7.91 -7.99 -2.87
CA SER A 94 -9.22 -7.78 -3.46
C SER A 94 -9.76 -9.12 -3.96
N GLY A 95 -10.01 -10.06 -3.05
CA GLY A 95 -11.25 -10.79 -3.18
C GLY A 95 -12.34 -9.73 -3.06
N VAL A 96 -13.02 -9.38 -4.15
CA VAL A 96 -14.28 -8.64 -4.08
C VAL A 96 -15.11 -9.32 -2.98
N GLN A 97 -15.24 -8.69 -1.80
CA GLN A 97 -16.22 -9.16 -0.83
C GLN A 97 -17.56 -9.02 -1.56
N PRO A 98 -18.31 -10.11 -1.81
CA PRO A 98 -19.67 -9.95 -2.29
C PRO A 98 -20.36 -9.08 -1.25
N ALA A 99 -21.06 -8.04 -1.72
CA ALA A 99 -21.90 -7.20 -0.89
C ALA A 99 -22.62 -8.11 0.11
N GLN A 100 -22.36 -7.88 1.39
CA GLN A 100 -22.98 -8.58 2.50
C GLN A 100 -24.50 -8.57 2.24
N GLN A 101 -25.04 -9.71 1.82
CA GLN A 101 -26.47 -9.85 1.60
C GLN A 101 -27.14 -9.53 2.93
N ASP A 102 -27.99 -8.51 2.90
CA ASP A 102 -28.87 -8.15 4.00
C ASP A 102 -29.62 -9.40 4.44
N ALA A 103 -29.14 -9.98 5.54
CA ALA A 103 -29.81 -11.04 6.27
C ALA A 103 -30.87 -10.38 7.15
N SER A 104 -31.97 -9.93 6.55
CA SER A 104 -33.21 -9.50 7.23
C SER A 104 -34.29 -9.42 6.13
N VAL A 105 -35.45 -10.07 6.12
CA VAL A 105 -36.30 -10.64 7.16
C VAL A 105 -37.19 -11.68 6.46
N THR A 106 -37.15 -12.92 6.93
CA THR A 106 -38.29 -13.83 6.86
C THR A 106 -39.39 -13.32 7.79
N ALA A 107 -40.59 -13.08 7.25
CA ALA A 107 -41.86 -13.20 7.96
C ALA A 107 -42.95 -13.56 6.94
#